data_AF-A0A7Y3NTC4-F1
#
_entry.id   AF-A0A7Y3NTC4-F1
#
_cell.length_a   1.000
_cell.length_b   1.000
_cell.length_c   1.000
_cell.angle_alpha   90.00
_cell.angle_beta   90.00
_cell.angle_gamma   90.00
#
_symmetry.space_group_name_H-M   'P 1'
#
loop_
_entity.id
_entity.type
_entity.pdbx_description
1 polymer ?
#
loop_
_entity_poly.entity_id
_entity_poly.type
_entity_poly.pdbx_seq_one_letter_code
_entity_poly.pdbx_strand_id
1 'polypeptide(L)'
;MFLTQLLLATPNMVKFFGHFHVLLVHVPIGILTLLAAMEITGRFKRWQHITAGRGFILLLLALAVVPTAVCGWLLASGGGYGHTTLAWHRWLGTGVGVLCVAMLAVFWWKKKPTALYYALLAPAFIVMVAAAHFGGDLTFGSRYLGKYAPEFLRPMLGYSAQAAVSSTKEKTPLAQTSLMMQPIASVAAAGSYAVLPVSDESPQSFYSRYIQTIFTHDCTRCHGHEKRKGHLRLDSYKWVMYGSRGRHVVVPRHPRHSKLYQLITLPLWQRHHMPPHRRRQLTRDQIALIHFWIESGASGTATLQSLHPSADITRIINRSANTRRHDEPLMDRTNDMVVLATR
;
A
#
# COMPACT_ATOMS: atom_id res chain seq x y z
N MET A 1 -30.15 20.99 15.57
CA MET A 1 -29.66 20.14 16.69
C MET A 1 -29.19 18.75 16.26
N PHE A 2 -29.86 18.06 15.33
CA PHE A 2 -29.37 16.76 14.81
C PHE A 2 -28.04 16.85 14.03
N LEU A 3 -27.86 17.90 13.22
CA LEU A 3 -26.63 18.09 12.43
C LEU A 3 -25.40 18.38 13.30
N THR A 4 -25.58 19.14 14.39
CA THR A 4 -24.53 19.48 15.34
C THR A 4 -24.15 18.32 16.24
N GLN A 5 -25.09 17.43 16.59
CA GLN A 5 -24.78 16.17 17.28
C GLN A 5 -24.17 15.11 16.36
N LEU A 6 -24.50 15.11 15.07
CA LEU A 6 -23.85 14.25 14.06
C LEU A 6 -22.41 14.68 13.77
N LEU A 7 -22.10 15.98 13.85
CA LEU A 7 -20.72 16.50 13.82
C LEU A 7 -19.93 16.24 15.12
N LEU A 8 -20.62 15.96 16.23
CA LEU A 8 -20.05 15.42 17.47
C LEU A 8 -20.02 13.88 17.47
N ALA A 9 -20.20 13.24 16.30
CA ALA A 9 -19.86 11.84 16.12
C ALA A 9 -18.41 11.65 16.57
N THR A 10 -18.22 10.88 17.63
CA THR A 10 -16.87 10.53 18.09
C THR A 10 -16.04 10.07 16.88
N PRO A 11 -14.71 10.27 16.88
CA PRO A 11 -13.85 9.86 15.77
C PRO A 11 -14.07 8.41 15.29
N ASN A 12 -14.66 7.56 16.13
CA ASN A 12 -15.04 6.19 15.83
C ASN A 12 -16.32 6.06 15.00
N MET A 13 -17.34 6.90 15.22
CA MET A 13 -18.60 6.89 14.45
C MET A 13 -18.39 7.38 13.02
N VAL A 14 -17.62 8.46 12.84
CA VAL A 14 -17.23 8.95 11.50
C VAL A 14 -16.53 7.86 10.70
N LYS A 15 -15.59 7.14 11.35
CA LYS A 15 -14.91 5.99 10.74
C LYS A 15 -15.90 4.87 10.44
N PHE A 16 -16.77 4.49 11.37
CA PHE A 16 -17.74 3.42 11.18
C PHE A 16 -18.61 3.66 9.94
N PHE A 17 -19.26 4.82 9.85
CA PHE A 17 -20.10 5.17 8.70
C PHE A 17 -19.30 5.35 7.41
N GLY A 18 -18.06 5.85 7.49
CA GLY A 18 -17.18 5.96 6.33
C GLY A 18 -16.94 4.62 5.61
N HIS A 19 -16.82 3.51 6.35
CA HIS A 19 -16.57 2.20 5.74
C HIS A 19 -17.72 1.71 4.85
N PHE A 20 -18.95 2.19 5.08
CA PHE A 20 -20.09 1.88 4.21
C PHE A 20 -19.94 2.45 2.81
N HIS A 21 -19.06 3.43 2.57
CA HIS A 21 -18.80 3.97 1.24
C HIS A 21 -18.46 2.86 0.23
N VAL A 22 -17.56 1.94 0.59
CA VAL A 22 -17.13 0.84 -0.30
C VAL A 22 -18.28 -0.13 -0.58
N LEU A 23 -19.20 -0.32 0.37
CA LEU A 23 -20.40 -1.12 0.14
C LEU A 23 -21.36 -0.38 -0.80
N LEU A 24 -21.69 0.87 -0.46
CA LEU A 24 -22.71 1.66 -1.14
C LEU A 24 -22.32 2.02 -2.57
N VAL A 25 -21.04 2.22 -2.88
CA VAL A 25 -20.57 2.64 -4.21
C VAL A 25 -20.92 1.65 -5.34
N HIS A 26 -21.12 0.37 -5.02
CA HIS A 26 -21.53 -0.64 -6.00
C HIS A 26 -22.92 -0.37 -6.58
N VAL A 27 -23.82 0.21 -5.78
CA VAL A 27 -25.21 0.48 -6.17
C VAL A 27 -25.29 1.54 -7.28
N PRO A 28 -24.78 2.79 -7.11
CA PRO A 28 -24.83 3.79 -8.16
C PRO A 28 -23.98 3.41 -9.38
N ILE A 29 -22.84 2.71 -9.20
CA ILE A 29 -22.05 2.21 -10.34
C ILE A 29 -22.88 1.24 -11.19
N GLY A 30 -23.53 0.26 -10.55
CA GLY A 30 -24.37 -0.71 -11.24
C GLY A 30 -25.56 -0.05 -11.94
N ILE A 31 -26.26 0.86 -11.25
CA ILE A 31 -27.42 1.56 -11.82
C ILE A 31 -27.01 2.48 -12.98
N LEU A 32 -25.93 3.25 -12.86
CA LEU A 32 -25.45 4.13 -13.94
C LEU A 32 -24.96 3.33 -15.15
N THR A 33 -24.29 2.19 -14.92
CA THR A 33 -23.87 1.28 -16.00
C THR A 33 -25.06 0.66 -16.72
N LEU A 34 -26.06 0.19 -15.95
CA LEU A 34 -27.31 -0.32 -16.49
C LEU A 34 -28.06 0.76 -17.28
N LEU A 35 -28.14 1.99 -16.76
CA LEU A 35 -28.75 3.12 -17.44
C LEU A 35 -28.04 3.39 -18.78
N ALA A 36 -26.71 3.48 -18.80
CA ALA A 36 -25.95 3.68 -20.02
C ALA A 36 -26.20 2.57 -21.05
N ALA A 37 -26.19 1.30 -20.62
CA ALA A 37 -26.49 0.15 -21.48
C ALA A 37 -27.92 0.18 -22.04
N MET A 38 -28.89 0.53 -21.21
CA MET A 38 -30.30 0.70 -21.60
C MET A 38 -30.46 1.81 -22.65
N GLU A 39 -29.75 2.93 -22.53
CA GLU A 39 -29.80 4.03 -23.49
C GLU A 39 -29.20 3.66 -24.84
N ILE A 40 -28.13 2.86 -24.84
CA ILE A 40 -27.50 2.35 -26.06
C ILE A 40 -28.42 1.35 -26.75
N THR A 41 -28.92 0.34 -26.02
CA THR A 41 -29.80 -0.70 -26.56
C THR A 41 -31.16 -0.15 -27.00
N GLY A 42 -31.67 0.86 -26.30
CA GLY A 42 -32.91 1.56 -26.64
C GLY A 42 -32.89 2.36 -27.94
N ARG A 43 -31.71 2.59 -28.54
CA ARG A 43 -31.61 3.24 -29.86
C ARG A 43 -32.10 2.34 -30.99
N PHE A 44 -32.12 1.03 -30.79
CA PHE A 44 -32.63 0.08 -31.78
C PHE A 44 -34.16 -0.01 -31.68
N LYS A 45 -34.85 0.18 -32.81
CA LYS A 45 -36.33 0.22 -32.89
C LYS A 45 -37.02 -0.99 -32.22
N ARG A 46 -36.39 -2.17 -32.28
CA ARG A 46 -36.87 -3.42 -31.66
C ARG A 46 -36.83 -3.43 -30.12
N TRP A 47 -35.99 -2.61 -29.50
CA TRP A 47 -35.68 -2.65 -28.06
C TRP A 47 -36.08 -1.35 -27.32
N GLN A 48 -36.86 -0.48 -27.97
CA GLN A 48 -37.26 0.82 -27.38
C GLN A 48 -38.06 0.67 -26.08
N HIS A 49 -38.81 -0.41 -25.91
CA HIS A 49 -39.61 -0.71 -24.73
C HIS A 49 -38.78 -0.79 -23.44
N ILE A 50 -37.49 -1.17 -23.52
CA ILE A 50 -36.61 -1.27 -22.34
C ILE A 50 -36.40 0.11 -21.70
N THR A 51 -36.48 1.18 -22.49
CA THR A 51 -36.28 2.54 -22.00
C THR A 51 -37.48 3.13 -21.25
N ALA A 52 -38.60 2.40 -21.15
CA ALA A 52 -39.80 2.84 -20.42
C ALA A 52 -39.51 3.05 -18.91
N GLY A 53 -38.62 2.26 -18.32
CA GLY A 53 -38.25 2.33 -16.90
C GLY A 53 -37.29 3.47 -16.52
N ARG A 54 -36.88 4.31 -17.48
CA ARG A 54 -35.81 5.32 -17.30
C ARG A 54 -36.01 6.23 -16.09
N GLY A 55 -37.20 6.76 -15.89
CA GLY A 55 -37.48 7.68 -14.79
C GLY A 55 -37.28 7.03 -13.41
N PHE A 56 -37.72 5.79 -13.25
CA PHE A 56 -37.56 5.03 -12.01
C PHE A 56 -36.08 4.72 -11.75
N ILE A 57 -35.33 4.31 -12.77
CA ILE A 57 -33.89 4.04 -12.67
C ILE A 57 -33.13 5.31 -12.27
N LEU A 58 -33.45 6.47 -12.86
CA LEU A 58 -32.84 7.75 -12.51
C LEU A 58 -33.13 8.16 -11.06
N LEU A 59 -34.35 7.92 -10.58
CA LEU A 59 -34.70 8.20 -9.18
C LEU A 59 -33.88 7.34 -8.22
N LEU A 60 -33.79 6.03 -8.47
CA LEU A 60 -32.97 5.13 -7.66
C LEU A 60 -31.49 5.51 -7.68
N LEU A 61 -30.97 5.91 -8.86
CA LEU A 61 -29.62 6.41 -9.00
C LEU A 61 -29.38 7.65 -8.12
N ALA A 62 -30.26 8.65 -8.19
CA ALA A 62 -30.15 9.87 -7.40
C ALA A 62 -30.22 9.60 -5.88
N LEU A 63 -31.10 8.69 -5.45
CA LEU A 63 -31.19 8.28 -4.05
C LEU A 63 -29.95 7.53 -3.56
N ALA A 64 -29.28 6.77 -4.44
CA ALA A 64 -28.08 6.01 -4.08
C ALA A 64 -26.80 6.87 -4.04
N VAL A 65 -26.66 7.86 -4.92
CA VAL A 65 -25.43 8.68 -5.01
C VAL A 65 -25.22 9.57 -3.79
N VAL A 66 -26.29 10.11 -3.19
CA VAL A 66 -26.21 11.01 -2.02
C VAL A 66 -25.58 10.33 -0.80
N PRO A 67 -26.11 9.22 -0.26
CA PRO A 67 -25.50 8.55 0.90
C PRO A 67 -24.12 7.99 0.57
N THR A 68 -23.88 7.55 -0.67
CA THR A 68 -22.56 7.10 -1.13
C THR A 68 -21.53 8.22 -1.04
N ALA A 69 -21.86 9.42 -1.52
CA ALA A 69 -20.98 10.58 -1.47
C ALA A 69 -20.72 11.02 -0.03
N VAL A 70 -21.77 11.12 0.81
CA VAL A 70 -21.65 11.47 2.23
C VAL A 70 -20.71 10.51 2.95
N CYS A 71 -20.90 9.19 2.80
CA CYS A 71 -20.00 8.19 3.40
C CYS A 71 -18.57 8.31 2.86
N GLY A 72 -18.40 8.66 1.58
CA GLY A 72 -17.08 8.88 0.96
C GLY A 72 -16.32 10.06 1.58
N TRP A 73 -17.02 11.18 1.82
CA TRP A 73 -16.44 12.34 2.51
C TRP A 73 -16.08 12.03 3.96
N LEU A 74 -16.92 11.26 4.67
CA LEU A 74 -16.61 10.76 6.01
C LEU A 74 -15.38 9.84 6.00
N LEU A 75 -15.29 8.93 5.03
CA LEU A 75 -14.13 8.03 4.89
C LEU A 75 -12.83 8.80 4.60
N ALA A 76 -12.90 9.83 3.74
CA ALA A 76 -11.75 10.67 3.41
C ALA A 76 -11.19 11.43 4.62
N SER A 77 -12.02 11.75 5.62
CA SER A 77 -11.59 12.40 6.86
C SER A 77 -10.75 11.49 7.77
N GLY A 78 -10.77 10.17 7.56
CA GLY A 78 -10.06 9.18 8.37
C GLY A 78 -8.55 9.15 8.17
N GLY A 79 -8.01 9.85 7.17
CA GLY A 79 -6.58 9.88 6.83
C GLY A 79 -6.03 8.56 6.24
N GLY A 80 -4.74 8.54 5.89
CA GLY A 80 -4.04 7.31 5.49
C GLY A 80 -4.04 6.96 4.00
N TYR A 81 -4.53 7.86 3.14
CA TYR A 81 -4.44 7.75 1.67
C TYR A 81 -3.49 8.80 1.10
N GLY A 82 -2.92 8.55 -0.10
CA GLY A 82 -2.10 9.54 -0.79
C GLY A 82 -2.90 10.80 -1.09
N HIS A 83 -2.40 11.97 -0.69
CA HIS A 83 -3.13 13.23 -0.76
C HIS A 83 -3.61 13.59 -2.18
N THR A 84 -2.80 13.28 -3.20
CA THR A 84 -3.12 13.57 -4.61
C THR A 84 -4.17 12.62 -5.18
N THR A 85 -3.95 11.31 -5.07
CA THR A 85 -4.90 10.29 -5.57
C THR A 85 -6.25 10.38 -4.84
N LEU A 86 -6.23 10.62 -3.52
CA LEU A 86 -7.45 10.82 -2.74
C LEU A 86 -8.21 12.07 -3.21
N ALA A 87 -7.51 13.18 -3.46
CA ALA A 87 -8.13 14.40 -3.95
C ALA A 87 -8.80 14.18 -5.32
N TRP A 88 -8.10 13.56 -6.27
CA TRP A 88 -8.65 13.23 -7.58
C TRP A 88 -9.89 12.34 -7.46
N HIS A 89 -9.81 11.23 -6.71
CA HIS A 89 -10.94 10.33 -6.51
C HIS A 89 -12.15 11.03 -5.87
N ARG A 90 -11.93 11.85 -4.85
CA ARG A 90 -12.98 12.58 -4.13
C ARG A 90 -13.72 13.56 -5.04
N TRP A 91 -12.99 14.34 -5.84
CA TRP A 91 -13.58 15.31 -6.75
C TRP A 91 -14.29 14.65 -7.92
N LEU A 92 -13.70 13.60 -8.52
CA LEU A 92 -14.35 12.85 -9.59
C LEU A 92 -15.65 12.18 -9.09
N GLY A 93 -15.60 11.52 -7.93
CA GLY A 93 -16.78 10.89 -7.34
C GLY A 93 -17.91 11.88 -7.01
N THR A 94 -17.57 13.04 -6.44
CA THR A 94 -18.55 14.10 -6.18
C THR A 94 -19.12 14.66 -7.49
N GLY A 95 -18.28 14.81 -8.52
CA GLY A 95 -18.69 15.22 -9.86
C GLY A 95 -19.72 14.27 -10.49
N VAL A 96 -19.50 12.95 -10.39
CA VAL A 96 -20.48 11.95 -10.85
C VAL A 96 -21.83 12.12 -10.14
N GLY A 97 -21.81 12.32 -8.82
CA GLY A 97 -23.02 12.54 -8.02
C GLY A 97 -23.81 13.77 -8.50
N VAL A 98 -23.11 14.90 -8.72
CA VAL A 98 -23.72 16.14 -9.23
C VAL A 98 -24.33 15.92 -10.62
N LEU A 99 -23.61 15.25 -11.53
CA LEU A 99 -24.12 14.95 -12.87
C LEU A 99 -25.37 14.05 -12.82
N CYS A 100 -25.40 13.03 -11.97
CA CYS A 100 -26.56 12.15 -11.82
C CYS A 100 -27.80 12.91 -11.31
N VAL A 101 -27.63 13.79 -10.32
CA VAL A 101 -28.72 14.63 -9.80
C VAL A 101 -29.20 15.63 -10.85
N ALA A 102 -28.27 16.25 -11.59
CA ALA A 102 -28.60 17.16 -12.69
C ALA A 102 -29.38 16.45 -13.81
N MET A 103 -29.00 15.22 -14.16
CA MET A 103 -29.73 14.41 -15.13
C MET A 103 -31.17 14.14 -14.68
N LEU A 104 -31.38 13.77 -13.40
CA LEU A 104 -32.72 13.59 -12.84
C LEU A 104 -33.51 14.90 -12.91
N ALA A 105 -32.90 16.04 -12.57
CA ALA A 105 -33.56 17.35 -12.62
C ALA A 105 -33.99 17.72 -14.05
N VAL A 106 -33.12 17.53 -15.05
CA VAL A 106 -33.42 17.76 -16.47
C VAL A 106 -34.54 16.83 -16.94
N PHE A 107 -34.48 15.54 -16.59
CA PHE A 107 -35.50 14.57 -16.96
C PHE A 107 -36.85 14.88 -16.31
N TRP A 108 -36.86 15.25 -15.02
CA TRP A 108 -38.06 15.60 -14.28
C TRP A 108 -38.74 16.86 -14.85
N TRP A 109 -37.94 17.88 -15.20
CA TRP A 109 -38.46 19.13 -15.78
C TRP A 109 -39.01 18.92 -17.19
N LYS A 110 -38.28 18.22 -18.06
CA LYS A 110 -38.65 18.06 -19.47
C LYS A 110 -39.56 16.87 -19.72
N LYS A 111 -39.71 15.95 -18.75
CA LYS A 111 -40.45 14.67 -18.81
C LYS A 111 -40.06 13.75 -19.98
N LYS A 112 -38.94 14.03 -20.65
CA LYS A 112 -38.40 13.28 -21.77
C LYS A 112 -36.87 13.44 -21.84
N PRO A 113 -36.13 12.44 -22.36
CA PRO A 113 -34.68 12.57 -22.52
C PRO A 113 -34.37 13.57 -23.64
N THR A 114 -33.74 14.70 -23.27
CA THR A 114 -33.33 15.76 -24.21
C THR A 114 -31.87 15.57 -24.64
N ALA A 115 -31.40 16.35 -25.63
CA ALA A 115 -29.98 16.37 -25.98
C ALA A 115 -29.08 16.69 -24.76
N LEU A 116 -29.52 17.61 -23.89
CA LEU A 116 -28.83 17.95 -22.65
C LEU A 116 -28.70 16.74 -21.71
N TYR A 117 -29.73 15.90 -21.61
CA TYR A 117 -29.66 14.68 -20.79
C TYR A 117 -28.54 13.74 -21.27
N TYR A 118 -28.44 13.50 -22.58
CA TYR A 118 -27.36 12.65 -23.13
C TYR A 118 -25.98 13.31 -23.01
N ALA A 119 -25.93 14.64 -23.15
CA ALA A 119 -24.71 15.42 -22.94
C ALA A 119 -24.22 15.38 -21.48
N LEU A 120 -25.09 15.07 -20.51
CA LEU A 120 -24.72 14.83 -19.11
C LEU A 120 -24.39 13.35 -18.84
N LEU A 121 -25.11 12.41 -19.46
CA LEU A 121 -24.90 10.97 -19.27
C LEU A 121 -23.50 10.53 -19.73
N ALA A 122 -23.07 10.95 -20.91
CA ALA A 122 -21.77 10.57 -21.47
C ALA A 122 -20.58 10.94 -20.54
N PRO A 123 -20.43 12.21 -20.10
CA PRO A 123 -19.39 12.55 -19.15
C PRO A 123 -19.60 11.91 -17.78
N ALA A 124 -20.84 11.72 -17.30
CA ALA A 124 -21.08 11.02 -16.04
C ALA A 124 -20.51 9.59 -16.05
N PHE A 125 -20.71 8.86 -17.16
CA PHE A 125 -20.17 7.51 -17.33
C PHE A 125 -18.63 7.52 -17.43
N ILE A 126 -18.05 8.44 -18.21
CA ILE A 126 -16.58 8.55 -18.37
C ILE A 126 -15.91 8.90 -17.05
N VAL A 127 -16.43 9.91 -16.33
CA VAL A 127 -15.92 10.33 -15.03
C VAL A 127 -16.11 9.23 -13.99
N MET A 128 -17.20 8.46 -14.03
CA MET A 128 -17.39 7.29 -13.17
C MET A 128 -16.30 6.23 -13.40
N VAL A 129 -15.95 5.92 -14.65
CA VAL A 129 -14.86 4.97 -14.96
C VAL A 129 -13.53 5.50 -14.42
N ALA A 130 -13.23 6.79 -14.60
CA ALA A 130 -12.03 7.40 -14.03
C ALA A 130 -12.02 7.35 -12.50
N ALA A 131 -13.15 7.70 -11.86
CA ALA A 131 -13.30 7.62 -10.41
C ALA A 131 -13.11 6.18 -9.89
N ALA A 132 -13.64 5.18 -10.60
CA ALA A 132 -13.47 3.77 -10.29
C ALA A 132 -12.01 3.32 -10.40
N HIS A 133 -11.27 3.80 -11.42
CA HIS A 133 -9.85 3.54 -11.57
C HIS A 133 -9.06 4.06 -10.36
N PHE A 134 -9.24 5.34 -10.00
CA PHE A 134 -8.57 5.91 -8.82
C PHE A 134 -9.04 5.28 -7.50
N GLY A 135 -10.29 4.84 -7.40
CA GLY A 135 -10.79 4.07 -6.26
C GLY A 135 -10.10 2.71 -6.12
N GLY A 136 -9.86 2.04 -7.25
CA GLY A 136 -9.05 0.84 -7.33
C GLY A 136 -7.61 1.08 -6.87
N ASP A 137 -6.98 2.17 -7.32
CA ASP A 137 -5.63 2.54 -6.92
C ASP A 137 -5.50 2.81 -5.41
N LEU A 138 -6.52 3.43 -4.80
CA LEU A 138 -6.56 3.65 -3.35
C LEU A 138 -6.65 2.33 -2.56
N THR A 139 -7.25 1.29 -3.15
CA THR A 139 -7.50 -0.01 -2.49
C THR A 139 -6.39 -1.02 -2.74
N PHE A 140 -5.91 -1.11 -3.99
CA PHE A 140 -4.98 -2.12 -4.47
C PHE A 140 -3.60 -1.58 -4.85
N GLY A 141 -3.45 -0.26 -4.96
CA GLY A 141 -2.23 0.42 -5.42
C GLY A 141 -2.18 0.60 -6.94
N SER A 142 -1.49 1.65 -7.40
CA SER A 142 -1.42 2.09 -8.81
C SER A 142 -0.80 1.09 -9.79
N ARG A 143 -0.23 0.00 -9.28
CA ARG A 143 0.50 -1.01 -10.06
C ARG A 143 -0.24 -2.35 -10.13
N TYR A 144 -1.44 -2.45 -9.55
CA TYR A 144 -2.17 -3.71 -9.40
C TYR A 144 -2.50 -4.39 -10.75
N LEU A 145 -3.04 -3.65 -11.71
CA LEU A 145 -3.45 -4.21 -13.02
C LEU A 145 -2.25 -4.60 -13.88
N GLY A 146 -1.16 -3.82 -13.84
CA GLY A 146 0.04 -4.12 -14.64
C GLY A 146 0.86 -5.30 -14.12
N LYS A 147 0.68 -5.70 -12.84
CA LYS A 147 1.41 -6.84 -12.25
C LYS A 147 1.16 -8.16 -12.99
N TYR A 148 -0.03 -8.34 -13.54
CA TYR A 148 -0.42 -9.54 -14.30
C TYR A 148 -0.81 -9.21 -15.74
N ALA A 149 -0.44 -8.02 -16.24
CA ALA A 149 -0.77 -7.64 -17.60
C ALA A 149 0.01 -8.53 -18.59
N PRO A 150 -0.66 -9.09 -19.60
CA PRO A 150 0.01 -9.80 -20.68
C PRO A 150 0.97 -8.84 -21.41
N GLU A 151 2.03 -9.38 -22.02
CA GLU A 151 3.17 -8.58 -22.49
C GLU A 151 2.77 -7.43 -23.42
N PHE A 152 1.74 -7.63 -24.25
CA PHE A 152 1.23 -6.62 -25.17
C PHE A 152 0.56 -5.41 -24.48
N LEU A 153 0.11 -5.53 -23.23
CA LEU A 153 -0.54 -4.44 -22.48
C LEU A 153 0.40 -3.69 -21.52
N ARG A 154 1.60 -4.21 -21.26
CA ARG A 154 2.57 -3.59 -20.35
C ARG A 154 2.96 -2.15 -20.75
N PRO A 155 3.25 -1.83 -22.02
CA PRO A 155 3.61 -0.46 -22.41
C PRO A 155 2.45 0.52 -22.22
N MET A 156 1.22 0.08 -22.52
CA MET A 156 0.00 0.89 -22.39
C MET A 156 -0.35 1.19 -20.93
N LEU A 157 -0.01 0.28 -20.02
CA LEU A 157 -0.24 0.42 -18.57
C LEU A 157 0.93 1.10 -17.84
N GLY A 158 1.87 1.73 -18.56
CA GLY A 158 3.00 2.45 -17.98
C GLY A 158 4.10 1.55 -17.40
N TYR A 159 4.09 0.26 -17.76
CA TYR A 159 5.18 -0.67 -17.50
C TYR A 159 6.07 -0.74 -18.74
N SER A 160 6.93 0.26 -18.91
CA SER A 160 8.04 0.17 -19.87
C SER A 160 9.19 -0.63 -19.24
N ALA A 161 9.91 -1.39 -20.08
CA ALA A 161 11.00 -2.29 -19.70
C ALA A 161 12.17 -1.63 -18.93
N GLN A 162 12.16 -0.31 -18.76
CA GLN A 162 13.19 0.45 -18.03
C GLN A 162 13.24 0.16 -16.53
N ALA A 163 12.18 -0.40 -15.93
CA ALA A 163 12.20 -0.85 -14.53
C ALA A 163 12.99 -2.16 -14.32
N ALA A 164 13.34 -2.89 -15.40
CA ALA A 164 14.14 -4.11 -15.32
C ALA A 164 15.66 -3.85 -15.45
N VAL A 165 16.08 -2.63 -15.78
CA VAL A 165 17.50 -2.28 -16.03
C VAL A 165 18.17 -1.58 -14.85
N SER A 166 17.43 -1.07 -13.85
CA SER A 166 18.04 -0.41 -12.67
C SER A 166 18.48 -1.37 -11.55
N SER A 167 18.49 -2.69 -11.79
CA SER A 167 18.92 -3.69 -10.80
C SER A 167 20.12 -4.54 -11.24
N THR A 168 20.88 -4.12 -12.26
CA THR A 168 22.08 -4.86 -12.67
C THR A 168 23.29 -3.94 -12.73
N LYS A 169 24.26 -4.25 -11.85
CA LYS A 169 25.66 -3.84 -11.86
C LYS A 169 25.95 -2.34 -11.68
N GLU A 170 26.35 -1.99 -10.46
CA GLU A 170 27.51 -1.11 -10.28
C GLU A 170 28.58 -1.93 -9.53
N LYS A 171 29.40 -2.65 -10.31
CA LYS A 171 30.73 -3.08 -9.88
C LYS A 171 31.68 -2.01 -10.39
N THR A 172 32.11 -1.09 -9.55
CA THR A 172 33.18 -0.15 -9.88
C THR A 172 34.51 -0.89 -9.74
N PRO A 173 35.33 -1.05 -10.81
CA PRO A 173 36.68 -1.54 -10.66
C PRO A 173 37.58 -0.41 -10.16
N LEU A 174 38.49 -0.77 -9.26
CA LEU A 174 39.65 0.01 -8.89
C LEU A 174 40.48 0.30 -10.15
N ALA A 175 40.64 1.57 -10.49
CA ALA A 175 41.72 2.03 -11.35
C ALA A 175 42.43 3.19 -10.64
N GLN A 176 43.69 2.92 -10.31
CA GLN A 176 44.66 3.85 -9.77
C GLN A 176 45.05 4.86 -10.84
N THR A 177 45.05 6.17 -10.53
CA THR A 177 45.98 7.10 -11.17
C THR A 177 46.31 8.30 -10.28
N SER A 178 47.56 8.31 -9.83
CA SER A 178 48.48 9.44 -9.65
C SER A 178 48.17 10.64 -8.75
N LEU A 179 49.15 10.88 -7.87
CA LEU A 179 49.49 12.14 -7.22
C LEU A 179 49.42 13.33 -8.19
N MET A 180 48.96 14.49 -7.69
CA MET A 180 49.74 15.73 -7.74
C MET A 180 49.22 16.74 -6.70
N MET A 181 50.17 17.53 -6.22
CA MET A 181 50.16 18.39 -5.04
C MET A 181 49.83 19.85 -5.44
N GLN A 182 48.91 20.49 -4.68
CA GLN A 182 48.79 21.94 -4.39
C GLN A 182 48.35 22.94 -5.49
N PRO A 183 47.97 24.21 -5.16
CA PRO A 183 47.93 24.88 -3.85
C PRO A 183 46.60 25.56 -3.47
N ILE A 184 46.63 26.09 -2.24
CA ILE A 184 45.64 26.82 -1.47
C ILE A 184 45.64 28.30 -1.93
N ALA A 185 44.47 28.85 -2.29
CA ALA A 185 44.21 30.28 -2.24
C ALA A 185 42.70 30.56 -2.17
N SER A 186 42.39 31.63 -1.45
CA SER A 186 41.16 31.91 -0.71
C SER A 186 40.08 32.70 -1.47
N VAL A 187 38.94 32.84 -0.81
CA VAL A 187 37.88 33.86 -0.93
C VAL A 187 36.63 33.47 -1.75
N ALA A 188 35.54 33.16 -1.04
CA ALA A 188 34.32 33.97 -1.03
C ALA A 188 33.22 33.26 -0.21
N ALA A 189 32.71 33.95 0.81
CA ALA A 189 31.59 33.52 1.62
C ALA A 189 30.28 33.53 0.83
N ALA A 190 29.49 32.45 0.93
CA ALA A 190 28.03 32.49 1.03
C ALA A 190 27.44 31.07 1.16
N GLY A 191 26.72 30.83 2.25
CA GLY A 191 25.50 30.01 2.25
C GLY A 191 25.57 28.55 1.80
N SER A 192 25.88 27.65 2.73
CA SER A 192 25.03 26.49 3.04
C SER A 192 25.75 25.61 4.06
N TYR A 193 25.20 25.54 5.26
CA TYR A 193 25.40 24.33 6.06
C TYR A 193 24.70 23.22 5.28
N ALA A 194 25.48 22.47 4.50
CA ALA A 194 25.05 21.17 4.03
C ALA A 194 24.86 20.30 5.28
N VAL A 195 23.66 20.34 5.83
CA VAL A 195 23.18 19.31 6.75
C VAL A 195 23.19 18.04 5.91
N LEU A 196 24.25 17.25 6.04
CA LEU A 196 24.24 15.88 5.56
C LEU A 196 23.00 15.24 6.16
N PRO A 197 22.11 14.62 5.36
CA PRO A 197 20.97 13.92 5.92
C PRO A 197 21.55 12.85 6.84
N VAL A 198 21.38 13.03 8.15
CA VAL A 198 21.64 11.97 9.12
C VAL A 198 20.72 10.84 8.68
N SER A 199 21.30 9.79 8.09
CA SER A 199 20.52 8.65 7.69
C SER A 199 19.95 8.04 8.96
N ASP A 200 18.61 7.99 9.08
CA ASP A 200 17.87 7.37 10.18
C ASP A 200 18.20 5.86 10.35
N GLU A 201 19.03 5.32 9.46
CA GLU A 201 19.49 3.94 9.42
C GLU A 201 20.99 3.89 9.09
N SER A 202 21.75 3.04 9.78
CA SER A 202 23.15 2.71 9.46
C SER A 202 23.22 1.27 8.93
N PRO A 203 23.91 1.00 7.80
CA PRO A 203 24.04 -0.36 7.24
C PRO A 203 24.65 -1.38 8.22
N GLN A 204 25.46 -0.91 9.17
CA GLN A 204 26.08 -1.75 10.20
C GLN A 204 25.29 -1.82 11.50
N SER A 205 24.12 -1.16 11.56
CA SER A 205 23.25 -1.17 12.72
C SER A 205 22.73 -2.58 13.04
N PHE A 206 22.35 -2.77 14.29
CA PHE A 206 21.63 -3.97 14.72
C PHE A 206 20.34 -4.17 13.90
N TYR A 207 19.62 -3.08 13.64
CA TYR A 207 18.38 -3.11 12.88
C TYR A 207 18.59 -3.67 11.47
N SER A 208 19.49 -3.06 10.68
CA SER A 208 19.71 -3.45 9.28
C SER A 208 20.23 -4.89 9.17
N ARG A 209 21.12 -5.30 10.08
CA ARG A 209 21.75 -6.64 10.03
C ARG A 209 20.82 -7.76 10.48
N TYR A 210 19.99 -7.54 11.49
CA TYR A 210 19.19 -8.62 12.11
C TYR A 210 17.68 -8.41 11.89
N ILE A 211 17.15 -7.27 12.30
CA ILE A 211 15.71 -7.02 12.31
C ILE A 211 15.15 -6.88 10.89
N GLN A 212 15.79 -6.08 10.04
CA GLN A 212 15.38 -5.91 8.65
C GLN A 212 15.46 -7.24 7.89
N THR A 213 16.45 -8.09 8.18
CA THR A 213 16.54 -9.42 7.57
C THR A 213 15.34 -10.30 7.94
N ILE A 214 14.94 -10.30 9.21
CA ILE A 214 13.75 -11.03 9.67
C ILE A 214 12.49 -10.50 8.97
N PHE A 215 12.30 -9.17 8.94
CA PHE A 215 11.14 -8.58 8.29
C PHE A 215 11.11 -8.85 6.78
N THR A 216 12.25 -8.76 6.11
CA THR A 216 12.37 -9.04 4.67
C THR A 216 11.99 -10.48 4.34
N HIS A 217 12.37 -11.44 5.17
CA HIS A 217 12.04 -12.84 4.90
C HIS A 217 10.58 -13.18 5.27
N ASP A 218 10.12 -12.72 6.44
CA ASP A 218 8.89 -13.24 7.04
C ASP A 218 7.69 -12.28 6.97
N CYS A 219 7.92 -11.00 6.67
CA CYS A 219 6.89 -9.95 6.80
C CYS A 219 6.60 -9.17 5.50
N THR A 220 7.62 -8.77 4.74
CA THR A 220 7.47 -7.84 3.60
C THR A 220 6.63 -8.37 2.45
N ARG A 221 6.48 -9.70 2.31
CA ARG A 221 5.56 -10.30 1.32
C ARG A 221 4.11 -9.83 1.49
N CYS A 222 3.71 -9.46 2.71
CA CYS A 222 2.38 -8.90 3.00
C CYS A 222 2.41 -7.47 3.56
N HIS A 223 3.55 -7.04 4.09
CA HIS A 223 3.78 -5.73 4.71
C HIS A 223 5.01 -5.04 4.11
N GLY A 224 5.13 -4.99 2.79
CA GLY A 224 6.23 -4.35 2.06
C GLY A 224 5.74 -3.27 1.11
N HIS A 225 6.61 -2.77 0.24
CA HIS A 225 6.27 -1.72 -0.71
C HIS A 225 5.06 -2.08 -1.60
N GLU A 226 5.05 -3.30 -2.14
CA GLU A 226 4.01 -3.80 -3.05
C GLU A 226 2.69 -4.11 -2.36
N LYS A 227 2.75 -4.64 -1.13
CA LYS A 227 1.57 -5.10 -0.40
C LYS A 227 1.62 -4.60 1.02
N ARG A 228 0.60 -3.85 1.42
CA ARG A 228 0.55 -3.13 2.69
C ARG A 228 -0.66 -3.57 3.50
N LYS A 229 -0.75 -4.85 3.84
CA LYS A 229 -1.86 -5.36 4.65
C LYS A 229 -1.92 -4.58 5.96
N GLY A 230 -3.12 -4.14 6.34
CA GLY A 230 -3.29 -3.29 7.51
C GLY A 230 -2.57 -1.94 7.42
N HIS A 231 -2.26 -1.42 6.24
CA HIS A 231 -1.53 -0.16 6.02
C HIS A 231 -0.18 -0.12 6.74
N LEU A 232 0.46 -1.27 6.90
CA LEU A 232 1.76 -1.40 7.56
C LEU A 232 2.82 -1.77 6.52
N ARG A 233 3.97 -1.12 6.64
CA ARG A 233 5.19 -1.38 5.86
C ARG A 233 6.34 -1.70 6.81
N LEU A 234 7.05 -2.78 6.54
CA LEU A 234 8.15 -3.32 7.32
C LEU A 234 9.42 -3.52 6.46
N ASP A 235 9.46 -2.87 5.29
CA ASP A 235 10.53 -2.98 4.31
C ASP A 235 11.61 -1.88 4.44
N SER A 236 11.41 -0.90 5.34
CA SER A 236 12.47 0.00 5.78
C SER A 236 12.24 0.51 7.19
N TYR A 237 13.30 0.93 7.86
CA TYR A 237 13.24 1.47 9.23
C TYR A 237 12.21 2.58 9.38
N LYS A 238 12.27 3.58 8.48
CA LYS A 238 11.34 4.72 8.45
C LYS A 238 9.88 4.27 8.46
N TRP A 239 9.54 3.25 7.68
CA TRP A 239 8.16 2.76 7.61
C TRP A 239 7.74 1.92 8.82
N VAL A 240 8.66 1.14 9.38
CA VAL A 240 8.42 0.40 10.63
C VAL A 240 8.06 1.38 11.75
N MET A 241 8.83 2.47 11.87
CA MET A 241 8.63 3.48 12.90
C MET A 241 7.43 4.38 12.64
N TYR A 242 7.11 4.66 11.37
CA TYR A 242 5.87 5.36 11.00
C TYR A 242 4.61 4.57 11.41
N GLY A 243 4.67 3.24 11.32
CA GLY A 243 3.63 2.34 11.79
C GLY A 243 2.44 2.15 10.84
N SER A 244 1.26 1.96 11.40
CA SER A 244 0.04 1.56 10.69
C SER A 244 -1.10 2.51 11.00
N ARG A 245 -1.74 3.07 9.95
CA ARG A 245 -2.90 3.97 10.08
C ARG A 245 -2.66 5.14 11.05
N GLY A 246 -1.45 5.72 11.01
CA GLY A 246 -1.05 6.82 11.90
C GLY A 246 -0.81 6.41 13.36
N ARG A 247 -0.75 5.11 13.68
CA ARG A 247 -0.43 4.58 15.00
C ARG A 247 0.90 3.82 14.96
N HIS A 248 1.75 4.09 15.94
CA HIS A 248 2.98 3.35 16.15
C HIS A 248 2.68 1.86 16.37
N VAL A 249 3.38 0.99 15.62
CA VAL A 249 3.34 -0.46 15.85
C VAL A 249 4.51 -0.92 16.72
N VAL A 250 5.57 -0.12 16.77
CA VAL A 250 6.72 -0.26 17.66
C VAL A 250 6.72 0.95 18.59
N VAL A 251 6.75 0.69 19.89
CA VAL A 251 6.91 1.68 20.95
C VAL A 251 8.29 1.46 21.57
N PRO A 252 9.27 2.33 21.30
CA PRO A 252 10.62 2.23 21.86
C PRO A 252 10.60 1.97 23.37
N ARG A 253 11.48 1.09 23.84
CA ARG A 253 11.62 0.64 25.24
C ARG A 253 10.43 -0.12 25.83
N HIS A 254 9.34 -0.32 25.07
CA HIS A 254 8.13 -0.96 25.58
C HIS A 254 7.65 -2.09 24.65
N PRO A 255 8.31 -3.27 24.67
CA PRO A 255 7.92 -4.41 23.84
C PRO A 255 6.47 -4.83 24.07
N ARG A 256 6.03 -4.92 25.33
CA ARG A 256 4.64 -5.31 25.65
C ARG A 256 3.58 -4.32 25.18
N HIS A 257 3.94 -3.05 24.97
CA HIS A 257 3.04 -2.03 24.42
C HIS A 257 3.17 -1.89 22.90
N SER A 258 4.16 -2.55 22.30
CA SER A 258 4.35 -2.58 20.86
C SER A 258 3.39 -3.58 20.22
N LYS A 259 2.47 -3.08 19.40
CA LYS A 259 1.49 -3.93 18.71
C LYS A 259 2.17 -5.02 17.87
N LEU A 260 3.32 -4.71 17.27
CA LEU A 260 4.13 -5.68 16.54
C LEU A 260 4.47 -6.89 17.42
N TYR A 261 5.04 -6.65 18.61
CA TYR A 261 5.46 -7.72 19.53
C TYR A 261 4.27 -8.51 20.08
N GLN A 262 3.17 -7.82 20.41
CA GLN A 262 1.94 -8.48 20.85
C GLN A 262 1.43 -9.49 19.82
N LEU A 263 1.41 -9.12 18.53
CA LEU A 263 0.84 -9.98 17.49
C LEU A 263 1.73 -11.19 17.15
N ILE A 264 3.05 -11.05 17.21
CA ILE A 264 3.98 -12.16 16.95
C ILE A 264 4.08 -13.17 18.11
N THR A 265 3.59 -12.79 19.29
CA THR A 265 3.55 -13.66 20.48
C THR A 265 2.16 -14.24 20.75
N LEU A 266 1.15 -13.87 19.96
CA LEU A 266 -0.17 -14.50 20.08
C LEU A 266 -0.10 -16.00 19.79
N PRO A 267 -1.00 -16.82 20.36
CA PRO A 267 -1.19 -18.20 19.93
C PRO A 267 -1.60 -18.31 18.47
N LEU A 268 -1.15 -19.37 17.78
CA LEU A 268 -1.36 -19.60 16.35
C LEU A 268 -2.84 -19.64 15.91
N TRP A 269 -3.75 -20.04 16.81
CA TRP A 269 -5.18 -20.11 16.54
C TRP A 269 -5.89 -18.75 16.60
N GLN A 270 -5.23 -17.71 17.11
CA GLN A 270 -5.85 -16.39 17.17
C GLN A 270 -5.85 -15.71 15.80
N ARG A 271 -6.99 -15.14 15.41
CA ARG A 271 -7.17 -14.48 14.10
C ARG A 271 -6.12 -13.40 13.79
N HIS A 272 -5.59 -12.73 14.81
CA HIS A 272 -4.63 -11.64 14.65
C HIS A 272 -3.17 -12.08 14.77
N HIS A 273 -2.90 -13.37 14.99
CA HIS A 273 -1.55 -13.90 15.04
C HIS A 273 -0.80 -13.63 13.74
N MET A 274 0.47 -13.23 13.87
CA MET A 274 1.36 -12.96 12.75
C MET A 274 2.70 -13.65 12.96
N PRO A 275 3.29 -14.30 11.94
CA PRO A 275 2.74 -14.54 10.59
C PRO A 275 1.49 -15.44 10.58
N PRO A 276 0.57 -15.33 9.59
CA PRO A 276 -0.61 -16.19 9.53
C PRO A 276 -0.26 -17.69 9.51
N HIS A 277 -1.12 -18.56 10.07
CA HIS A 277 -0.87 -20.01 10.22
C HIS A 277 -0.30 -20.72 8.96
N ARG A 278 -0.74 -20.31 7.75
CA ARG A 278 -0.26 -20.88 6.48
C ARG A 278 1.08 -20.30 5.99
N ARG A 279 1.83 -19.61 6.83
CA ARG A 279 3.10 -18.95 6.52
C ARG A 279 4.19 -19.42 7.47
N ARG A 280 5.44 -19.28 7.04
CA ARG A 280 6.61 -19.55 7.88
C ARG A 280 6.51 -18.71 9.14
N GLN A 281 6.61 -19.37 10.29
CA GLN A 281 6.53 -18.74 11.60
C GLN A 281 7.90 -18.27 12.05
N LEU A 282 7.90 -17.25 12.91
CA LEU A 282 9.12 -16.77 13.54
C LEU A 282 9.62 -17.81 14.56
N THR A 283 10.92 -18.03 14.59
CA THR A 283 11.56 -18.83 15.63
C THR A 283 11.61 -18.05 16.94
N ARG A 284 11.79 -18.76 18.06
CA ARG A 284 11.97 -18.13 19.38
C ARG A 284 13.16 -17.16 19.38
N ASP A 285 14.25 -17.54 18.71
CA ASP A 285 15.45 -16.72 18.54
C ASP A 285 15.16 -15.41 17.78
N GLN A 286 14.38 -15.47 16.68
CA GLN A 286 13.97 -14.27 15.94
C GLN A 286 13.06 -13.35 16.78
N ILE A 287 12.11 -13.92 17.52
CA ILE A 287 11.22 -13.15 18.42
C ILE A 287 12.04 -12.48 19.53
N ALA A 288 13.05 -13.17 20.07
CA ALA A 288 13.95 -12.62 21.10
C ALA A 288 14.79 -11.44 20.57
N LEU A 289 15.30 -11.52 19.33
CA LEU A 289 16.01 -10.41 18.70
C LEU A 289 15.10 -9.19 18.49
N ILE A 290 13.86 -9.40 18.06
CA ILE A 290 12.87 -8.31 17.92
C ILE A 290 12.55 -7.70 19.29
N HIS A 291 12.34 -8.53 20.32
CA HIS A 291 12.11 -8.06 21.69
C HIS A 291 13.27 -7.17 22.16
N PHE A 292 14.49 -7.67 22.07
CA PHE A 292 15.70 -6.96 22.48
C PHE A 292 15.83 -5.63 21.74
N TRP A 293 15.67 -5.60 20.42
CA TRP A 293 15.75 -4.35 19.66
C TRP A 293 14.73 -3.31 20.15
N ILE A 294 13.48 -3.71 20.39
CA ILE A 294 12.45 -2.78 20.89
C ILE A 294 12.79 -2.30 22.29
N GLU A 295 13.19 -3.20 23.18
CA GLU A 295 13.59 -2.92 24.56
C GLU A 295 14.78 -1.94 24.62
N SER A 296 15.75 -2.12 23.73
CA SER A 296 16.90 -1.22 23.56
C SER A 296 16.57 0.13 22.91
N GLY A 297 15.30 0.46 22.69
CA GLY A 297 14.86 1.74 22.17
C GLY A 297 14.61 1.79 20.66
N ALA A 298 14.55 0.63 20.00
CA ALA A 298 14.18 0.47 18.60
C ALA A 298 14.98 1.36 17.63
N SER A 299 16.28 1.56 17.89
CA SER A 299 17.14 2.42 17.07
C SER A 299 17.47 1.82 15.71
N GLY A 300 17.50 2.66 14.66
CA GLY A 300 17.94 2.31 13.31
C GLY A 300 19.44 2.47 13.08
N THR A 301 20.17 3.09 14.02
CA THR A 301 21.60 3.41 13.87
C THR A 301 22.48 2.72 14.90
N ALA A 302 21.92 2.25 16.03
CA ALA A 302 22.68 1.60 17.09
C ALA A 302 23.35 0.31 16.61
N THR A 303 24.63 0.14 16.96
CA THR A 303 25.43 -1.05 16.66
C THR A 303 25.37 -2.06 17.80
N LEU A 304 25.76 -3.31 17.52
CA LEU A 304 25.85 -4.36 18.54
C LEU A 304 26.67 -3.93 19.77
N GLN A 305 27.78 -3.21 19.55
CA GLN A 305 28.66 -2.77 20.62
C GLN A 305 27.96 -1.75 21.54
N SER A 306 27.21 -0.80 20.97
CA SER A 306 26.48 0.21 21.73
C SER A 306 25.29 -0.32 22.51
N LEU A 307 24.71 -1.46 22.09
CA LEU A 307 23.52 -2.02 22.72
C LEU A 307 23.82 -2.95 23.90
N HIS A 308 25.10 -3.30 24.13
CA HIS A 308 25.55 -4.19 25.21
C HIS A 308 24.64 -5.42 25.42
N PRO A 309 24.47 -6.28 24.39
CA PRO A 309 23.55 -7.40 24.46
C PRO A 309 23.93 -8.39 25.57
N SER A 310 22.92 -9.01 26.18
CA SER A 310 23.14 -10.09 27.15
C SER A 310 23.85 -11.28 26.53
N ALA A 311 24.38 -12.17 27.38
CA ALA A 311 25.03 -13.40 26.94
C ALA A 311 24.09 -14.25 26.07
N ASP A 312 22.79 -14.29 26.38
CA ASP A 312 21.79 -15.06 25.63
C ASP A 312 21.57 -14.49 24.24
N ILE A 313 21.40 -13.17 24.10
CA ILE A 313 21.26 -12.51 22.80
C ILE A 313 22.52 -12.70 21.96
N THR A 314 23.70 -12.64 22.58
CA THR A 314 24.99 -12.91 21.92
C THR A 314 25.08 -14.34 21.40
N ARG A 315 24.63 -15.34 22.18
CA ARG A 315 24.56 -16.74 21.72
C ARG A 315 23.62 -16.91 20.53
N ILE A 316 22.44 -16.27 20.56
CA ILE A 316 21.47 -16.30 19.44
C ILE A 316 22.10 -15.72 18.16
N ILE A 317 22.77 -14.57 18.27
CA ILE A 317 23.45 -13.93 17.14
C ILE A 317 24.50 -14.87 16.54
N ASN A 318 25.37 -15.46 17.38
CA ASN A 318 26.42 -16.35 16.93
C ASN A 318 25.86 -17.62 16.25
N ARG A 319 24.76 -18.19 16.76
CA ARG A 319 24.06 -19.31 16.13
C ARG A 319 23.50 -18.92 14.75
N SER A 320 22.83 -17.78 14.66
CA SER A 320 22.26 -17.28 13.39
C SER A 320 23.32 -16.93 12.34
N ALA A 321 24.54 -16.60 12.77
CA ALA A 321 25.69 -16.41 11.87
C ALA A 321 26.24 -17.76 11.39
N ASN A 322 26.19 -18.80 12.21
CA ASN A 322 26.70 -20.12 11.86
C ASN A 322 25.75 -20.93 10.96
N THR A 323 24.43 -20.79 11.13
CA THR A 323 23.44 -21.40 10.21
C THR A 323 23.61 -20.90 8.77
N ARG A 324 23.94 -19.61 8.58
CA ARG A 324 24.25 -19.04 7.25
C ARG A 324 25.52 -19.58 6.59
N ARG A 325 26.39 -20.31 7.32
CA ARG A 325 27.57 -20.99 6.76
C ARG A 325 27.27 -22.40 6.24
N HIS A 326 26.15 -23.01 6.61
CA HIS A 326 25.78 -24.37 6.20
C HIS A 326 24.74 -24.42 5.08
N ASP A 327 24.31 -23.27 4.55
CA ASP A 327 23.46 -23.14 3.36
C ASP A 327 24.32 -22.94 2.08
N GLU A 328 25.49 -23.58 1.98
CA GLU A 328 26.00 -23.94 0.64
C GLU A 328 25.02 -24.99 0.09
N PRO A 329 24.59 -24.92 -1.18
CA PRO A 329 23.68 -25.92 -1.71
C PRO A 329 24.35 -27.28 -1.54
N LEU A 330 23.63 -28.26 -1.02
CA LEU A 330 23.97 -29.66 -1.23
C LEU A 330 24.06 -29.87 -2.75
N MET A 331 25.26 -29.69 -3.32
CA MET A 331 25.65 -30.38 -4.52
C MET A 331 25.62 -31.86 -4.15
N ASP A 332 24.52 -32.48 -4.53
CA ASP A 332 24.36 -33.86 -4.93
C ASP A 332 25.66 -34.69 -4.84
N ARG A 333 25.92 -35.27 -3.67
CA ARG A 333 26.96 -36.30 -3.48
C ARG A 333 26.46 -37.64 -4.02
N THR A 334 26.07 -37.67 -5.30
CA THR A 334 25.57 -38.89 -5.96
C THR A 334 26.35 -39.26 -7.21
N ASN A 335 27.53 -38.65 -7.43
CA ASN A 335 28.38 -39.00 -8.57
C ASN A 335 29.69 -39.74 -8.26
N ASP A 336 29.91 -40.20 -7.03
CA ASP A 336 31.05 -41.06 -6.67
C ASP A 336 30.74 -42.57 -6.68
N MET A 337 29.61 -43.00 -7.28
CA MET A 337 29.23 -44.41 -7.41
C MET A 337 29.10 -44.93 -8.85
N VAL A 338 29.76 -44.30 -9.83
CA VAL A 338 29.78 -44.80 -11.22
C VAL A 338 31.21 -45.07 -11.75
N VAL A 339 32.27 -44.87 -10.97
CA VAL A 339 33.66 -45.12 -11.41
C VAL A 339 34.28 -46.41 -10.84
N LEU A 340 33.49 -47.31 -10.25
CA LEU A 340 33.97 -48.63 -9.80
C LEU A 340 33.29 -49.83 -10.47
N ALA A 341 32.64 -49.63 -11.63
CA ALA A 341 32.03 -50.70 -12.42
C ALA A 341 32.50 -50.74 -13.88
N THR A 342 33.74 -50.29 -14.13
CA THR A 342 34.49 -50.56 -15.38
C THR A 342 35.97 -50.70 -15.05
N ARG A 343 36.31 -51.85 -14.46
CA ARG A 343 37.62 -52.50 -14.61
C ARG A 343 37.40 -53.98 -14.81
#